data_AF-A0A5E7VDY6-F1
#
_entry.id   AF-A0A5E7VDY6-F1
#
_cell.length_a   1.000
_cell.length_b   1.000
_cell.length_c   1.000
_cell.angle_alpha   90.00
_cell.angle_beta   90.00
_cell.angle_gamma   90.00
#
_symmetry.space_group_name_H-M   'P 1'
#
loop_
_entity.id
_entity.type
_entity.pdbx_description
1 polymer ?
#
loop_
_entity_poly.entity_id
_entity_poly.type
_entity_poly.pdbx_seq_one_letter_code
_entity_poly.pdbx_strand_id
1 'polypeptide(L)'
;MSQRLCQIAFSVSDLRRSHQWYQDLFGFVPGGGTEAFKGWAAEKVQGVPGAASTCWWLLDTQEQFQIELFQFHRPESRPLPGDWRPCDIGYSLVGIHVPDFDAALARAERLGSPLLGAVVGTPGCRRVCLRDPDGALLELMEDDPRAANPRTRPRSGMLSSARFITLSVADLAQSRDFMLNALQLDEAQGVALHGPEHEALWGLAGARRESLLFWADDMLIEVVQYIDPPGRGLPADYRISDLGILNLAFGYRSQCELRRVFDRTVNAGAKPNFPFPFSVYNWGVMYVNDPQGFSFELLAVRKYYDRFMGFTPKHFDTEVVHQVLVDAPLELIWERLADHAGIGDWFCYQGKLLQPGQGHPGGVGAIRELTRFGERVVEEVLTFEPLKRMDYRLISGAPVKYHFGRIELSQSADGRVWLDYSIRFAARIPGSQWFLRMLIGGRMRRGVERLKVICEQQARQSQKCGQVQTA
;
A
#
# COMPACT_ATOMS: atom_id res chain seq x y z
N MET A 1 6.44 -29.54 -6.93
CA MET A 1 5.66 -28.60 -6.11
C MET A 1 5.56 -27.32 -6.92
N SER A 2 4.36 -26.79 -7.11
CA SER A 2 4.16 -25.51 -7.78
C SER A 2 5.01 -24.39 -7.16
N GLN A 3 5.41 -23.43 -7.99
CA GLN A 3 6.19 -22.27 -7.55
C GLN A 3 5.39 -21.42 -6.57
N ARG A 4 6.08 -20.83 -5.59
CA ARG A 4 5.45 -19.89 -4.65
C ARG A 4 5.44 -18.49 -5.24
N LEU A 5 4.26 -17.93 -5.44
CA LEU A 5 4.13 -16.50 -5.67
C LEU A 5 4.40 -15.78 -4.34
N CYS A 6 5.45 -14.94 -4.31
CA CYS A 6 5.89 -14.26 -3.10
C CYS A 6 5.68 -12.75 -3.13
N GLN A 7 5.42 -12.16 -4.30
CA GLN A 7 5.15 -10.72 -4.40
C GLN A 7 4.08 -10.45 -5.47
N ILE A 8 3.20 -9.49 -5.18
CA ILE A 8 2.48 -8.73 -6.19
C ILE A 8 2.94 -7.28 -6.04
N ALA A 9 3.52 -6.72 -7.10
CA ALA A 9 4.03 -5.37 -7.05
C ALA A 9 3.10 -4.38 -7.74
N PHE A 10 3.07 -3.15 -7.22
CA PHE A 10 2.31 -2.03 -7.74
C PHE A 10 3.25 -0.84 -7.94
N SER A 11 3.04 -0.08 -9.01
CA SER A 11 3.57 1.27 -9.16
C SER A 11 2.51 2.26 -8.66
N VAL A 12 2.90 3.10 -7.70
CA VAL A 12 2.02 4.05 -7.00
C VAL A 12 2.59 5.47 -7.09
N SER A 13 1.70 6.46 -7.15
CA SER A 13 2.11 7.87 -7.25
C SER A 13 2.58 8.43 -5.90
N ASP A 14 1.95 8.00 -4.80
CA ASP A 14 2.37 8.33 -3.44
C ASP A 14 2.46 7.06 -2.59
N LEU A 15 3.70 6.66 -2.30
CA LEU A 15 4.00 5.46 -1.55
C LEU A 15 3.37 5.44 -0.16
N ARG A 16 3.30 6.60 0.52
CA ARG A 16 2.77 6.67 1.89
C ARG A 16 1.26 6.54 1.90
N ARG A 17 0.59 7.28 1.01
CA ARG A 17 -0.86 7.23 0.87
C ARG A 17 -1.30 5.80 0.60
N SER A 18 -0.71 5.14 -0.40
CA SER A 18 -1.11 3.79 -0.79
C SER A 18 -0.73 2.77 0.29
N HIS A 19 0.47 2.86 0.86
CA HIS A 19 0.90 1.97 1.97
C HIS A 19 -0.02 2.06 3.20
N GLN A 20 -0.46 3.26 3.56
CA GLN A 20 -1.40 3.47 4.66
C GLN A 20 -2.81 3.02 4.30
N TRP A 21 -3.25 3.24 3.06
CA TRP A 21 -4.56 2.82 2.60
C TRP A 21 -4.73 1.29 2.64
N TYR A 22 -3.73 0.52 2.18
CA TYR A 22 -3.76 -0.94 2.27
C TYR A 22 -3.72 -1.44 3.73
N GLN A 23 -3.02 -0.75 4.64
CA GLN A 23 -3.09 -1.03 6.08
C GLN A 23 -4.50 -0.77 6.64
N ASP A 24 -5.05 0.42 6.38
CA ASP A 24 -6.31 0.87 6.96
C ASP A 24 -7.50 0.06 6.42
N LEU A 25 -7.45 -0.41 5.16
CA LEU A 25 -8.53 -1.20 4.57
C LEU A 25 -8.42 -2.70 4.88
N PHE A 26 -7.23 -3.28 4.73
CA PHE A 26 -7.04 -4.73 4.76
C PHE A 26 -6.35 -5.25 6.02
N GLY A 27 -5.80 -4.35 6.84
CA GLY A 27 -5.00 -4.69 8.01
C GLY A 27 -3.57 -5.12 7.68
N PHE A 28 -3.13 -5.06 6.42
CA PHE A 28 -1.80 -5.55 6.04
C PHE A 28 -0.70 -4.93 6.91
N VAL A 29 0.30 -5.75 7.28
CA VAL A 29 1.32 -5.36 8.26
C VAL A 29 2.55 -4.87 7.53
N PRO A 30 3.18 -3.77 7.94
CA PRO A 30 4.41 -3.34 7.31
C PRO A 30 5.55 -4.37 7.36
N GLY A 31 6.19 -4.58 6.20
CA GLY A 31 7.42 -5.36 6.05
C GLY A 31 8.69 -4.50 5.97
N GLY A 32 8.55 -3.17 5.95
CA GLY A 32 9.64 -2.23 5.80
C GLY A 32 9.76 -1.70 4.38
N GLY A 33 10.98 -1.38 3.94
CA GLY A 33 11.21 -0.86 2.61
C GLY A 33 12.65 -0.41 2.37
N THR A 34 12.93 -0.08 1.11
CA THR A 34 14.25 0.32 0.61
C THR A 34 14.16 1.53 -0.32
N GLU A 35 15.18 2.38 -0.25
CA GLU A 35 15.42 3.49 -1.21
C GLU A 35 16.62 3.19 -2.12
N ALA A 36 17.12 1.94 -2.08
CA ALA A 36 18.35 1.53 -2.74
C ALA A 36 18.16 1.12 -4.22
N PHE A 37 16.93 1.12 -4.73
CA PHE A 37 16.63 0.79 -6.13
C PHE A 37 16.93 1.98 -7.04
N LYS A 38 18.23 2.25 -7.21
CA LYS A 38 18.76 3.35 -8.00
C LYS A 38 20.04 2.91 -8.70
N GLY A 39 20.28 3.46 -9.89
CA GLY A 39 21.51 3.25 -10.65
C GLY A 39 21.50 1.97 -11.50
N TRP A 40 22.68 1.60 -11.98
CA TRP A 40 22.83 0.64 -13.08
C TRP A 40 22.13 -0.71 -12.84
N ALA A 41 22.26 -1.28 -11.64
CA ALA A 41 21.65 -2.57 -11.34
C ALA A 41 20.11 -2.52 -11.36
N ALA A 42 19.51 -1.46 -10.79
CA ALA A 42 18.06 -1.28 -10.77
C ALA A 42 17.50 -1.09 -12.19
N GLU A 43 18.16 -0.25 -13.00
CA GLU A 43 17.82 -0.06 -14.41
C GLU A 43 17.80 -1.39 -15.18
N LYS A 44 18.87 -2.20 -15.05
CA LYS A 44 18.99 -3.45 -15.81
C LYS A 44 18.07 -4.55 -15.31
N VAL A 45 17.83 -4.64 -14.00
CA VAL A 45 16.90 -5.66 -13.47
C VAL A 45 15.47 -5.30 -13.82
N GLN A 46 15.04 -4.05 -13.65
CA GLN A 46 13.65 -3.64 -13.89
C GLN A 46 13.34 -3.36 -15.38
N GLY A 47 14.36 -3.21 -16.22
CA GLY A 47 14.17 -2.84 -17.63
C GLY A 47 13.71 -1.38 -17.82
N VAL A 48 13.91 -0.53 -16.80
CA VAL A 48 13.47 0.87 -16.79
C VAL A 48 14.70 1.79 -16.90
N PRO A 49 14.91 2.49 -18.03
CA PRO A 49 16.06 3.38 -18.21
C PRO A 49 16.16 4.44 -17.10
N GLY A 50 17.33 4.52 -16.44
CA GLY A 50 17.56 5.49 -15.37
C GLY A 50 16.75 5.26 -14.10
N ALA A 51 16.26 4.03 -13.85
CA ALA A 51 15.36 3.73 -12.73
C ALA A 51 15.88 4.27 -11.40
N ALA A 52 15.05 5.04 -10.72
CA ALA A 52 15.22 5.43 -9.34
C ALA A 52 13.88 5.37 -8.63
N SER A 53 13.72 4.46 -7.67
CA SER A 53 12.47 4.26 -6.96
C SER A 53 12.68 4.06 -5.46
N THR A 54 11.59 4.24 -4.72
CA THR A 54 11.47 3.80 -3.33
C THR A 54 10.44 2.69 -3.29
N CYS A 55 10.73 1.63 -2.54
CA CYS A 55 9.88 0.44 -2.47
C CYS A 55 9.56 0.09 -1.03
N TRP A 56 8.28 0.01 -0.66
CA TRP A 56 7.83 -0.44 0.66
C TRP A 56 6.98 -1.70 0.56
N TRP A 57 7.07 -2.53 1.60
CA TRP A 57 6.43 -3.84 1.65
C TRP A 57 5.31 -3.87 2.68
N LEU A 58 4.26 -4.61 2.34
CA LEU A 58 3.14 -4.95 3.18
C LEU A 58 2.94 -6.46 3.19
N LEU A 59 2.64 -7.00 4.36
CA LEU A 59 2.54 -8.42 4.65
C LEU A 59 1.09 -8.75 4.95
N ASP A 60 0.56 -9.77 4.30
CA ASP A 60 -0.74 -10.32 4.64
C ASP A 60 -0.58 -11.47 5.67
N THR A 61 -1.55 -12.39 5.73
CA THR A 61 -1.49 -13.54 6.64
C THR A 61 -0.44 -14.60 6.29
N GLN A 62 0.12 -14.59 5.07
CA GLN A 62 0.93 -15.68 4.52
C GLN A 62 2.41 -15.61 4.94
N GLU A 63 3.10 -16.74 4.87
CA GLU A 63 4.57 -16.79 5.01
C GLU A 63 5.21 -16.52 3.65
N GLN A 64 6.22 -15.63 3.61
CA GLN A 64 6.97 -15.32 2.40
C GLN A 64 6.10 -14.81 1.24
N PHE A 65 5.08 -14.00 1.57
CA PHE A 65 4.34 -13.20 0.60
C PHE A 65 4.37 -11.73 1.04
N GLN A 66 4.38 -10.82 0.07
CA GLN A 66 4.22 -9.39 0.31
C GLN A 66 3.52 -8.68 -0.86
N ILE A 67 2.74 -7.66 -0.53
CA ILE A 67 2.39 -6.60 -1.47
C ILE A 67 3.57 -5.63 -1.51
N GLU A 68 4.05 -5.34 -2.72
CA GLU A 68 5.20 -4.48 -2.94
C GLU A 68 4.76 -3.19 -3.63
N LEU A 69 5.05 -2.05 -3.02
CA LEU A 69 4.64 -0.74 -3.54
C LEU A 69 5.88 0.04 -3.97
N PHE A 70 5.96 0.40 -5.25
CA PHE A 70 7.01 1.22 -5.83
C PHE A 70 6.51 2.62 -6.13
N GLN A 71 7.21 3.63 -5.62
CA GLN A 71 7.11 4.99 -6.15
C GLN A 71 8.37 5.29 -6.96
N PHE A 72 8.21 5.42 -8.27
CA PHE A 72 9.29 5.78 -9.18
C PHE A 72 9.48 7.29 -9.21
N HIS A 73 10.69 7.72 -8.89
CA HIS A 73 11.13 9.11 -8.99
C HIS A 73 11.75 9.40 -10.36
N ARG A 74 12.32 8.37 -11.01
CA ARG A 74 12.84 8.46 -12.39
C ARG A 74 12.68 7.12 -13.14
N PRO A 75 12.12 7.15 -14.37
CA PRO A 75 11.18 8.18 -14.79
C PRO A 75 9.96 8.18 -13.85
N GLU A 76 9.28 9.32 -13.71
CA GLU A 76 8.04 9.35 -12.93
C GLU A 76 6.97 8.46 -13.57
N SER A 77 6.21 7.78 -12.71
CA SER A 77 5.10 6.90 -13.11
C SER A 77 4.02 7.71 -13.84
N ARG A 78 3.50 7.20 -14.95
CA ARG A 78 2.36 7.80 -15.66
C ARG A 78 1.09 7.04 -15.33
N PRO A 79 -0.08 7.70 -15.28
CA PRO A 79 -1.34 6.98 -15.23
C PRO A 79 -1.53 6.13 -16.50
N LEU A 80 -2.27 5.02 -16.36
CA LEU A 80 -2.81 4.30 -17.51
C LEU A 80 -3.77 5.19 -18.30
N PRO A 81 -4.03 4.90 -19.59
CA PRO A 81 -5.06 5.58 -20.37
C PRO A 81 -6.40 5.64 -19.62
N GLY A 82 -7.11 6.77 -19.69
CA GLY A 82 -8.37 6.96 -18.95
C GLY A 82 -9.50 6.02 -19.38
N ASP A 83 -9.37 5.39 -20.55
CA ASP A 83 -10.27 4.37 -21.08
C ASP A 83 -9.73 2.94 -20.87
N TRP A 84 -8.71 2.75 -20.03
CA TRP A 84 -8.14 1.43 -19.73
C TRP A 84 -9.16 0.52 -19.05
N ARG A 85 -9.41 -0.64 -19.65
CA ARG A 85 -10.40 -1.61 -19.17
C ARG A 85 -9.72 -2.86 -18.60
N PRO A 86 -10.37 -3.58 -17.67
CA PRO A 86 -9.86 -4.85 -17.13
C PRO A 86 -9.60 -5.93 -18.19
N CYS A 87 -10.26 -5.84 -19.36
CA CYS A 87 -10.01 -6.74 -20.49
C CYS A 87 -8.78 -6.34 -21.32
N ASP A 88 -8.23 -5.13 -21.19
CA ASP A 88 -7.02 -4.73 -21.91
C ASP A 88 -5.82 -5.56 -21.43
N ILE A 89 -4.89 -5.86 -22.33
CA ILE A 89 -3.79 -6.80 -22.11
C ILE A 89 -2.86 -6.30 -21.00
N GLY A 90 -2.77 -7.05 -19.91
CA GLY A 90 -2.00 -6.66 -18.73
C GLY A 90 -2.48 -7.33 -17.44
N TYR A 91 -1.83 -6.99 -16.33
CA TYR A 91 -2.29 -7.35 -14.99
C TYR A 91 -3.52 -6.51 -14.64
N SER A 92 -4.66 -7.16 -14.38
CA SER A 92 -5.95 -6.47 -14.39
C SER A 92 -6.60 -6.35 -13.01
N LEU A 93 -6.46 -7.35 -12.14
CA LEU A 93 -7.21 -7.45 -10.88
C LEU A 93 -6.41 -8.20 -9.81
N VAL A 94 -6.53 -7.78 -8.55
CA VAL A 94 -6.06 -8.56 -7.38
C VAL A 94 -7.23 -8.83 -6.45
N GLY A 95 -7.42 -10.11 -6.11
CA GLY A 95 -8.45 -10.54 -5.18
C GLY A 95 -7.94 -10.67 -3.77
N ILE A 96 -8.69 -10.15 -2.81
CA ILE A 96 -8.37 -10.14 -1.39
C ILE A 96 -9.53 -10.74 -0.61
N HIS A 97 -9.27 -11.86 0.06
CA HIS A 97 -10.18 -12.42 1.04
C HIS A 97 -10.19 -11.55 2.30
N VAL A 98 -11.37 -11.12 2.72
CA VAL A 98 -11.61 -10.34 3.93
C VAL A 98 -12.39 -11.18 4.96
N PRO A 99 -11.85 -11.39 6.17
CA PRO A 99 -12.49 -12.27 7.16
C PRO A 99 -13.78 -11.68 7.76
N ASP A 100 -13.93 -10.36 7.70
CA ASP A 100 -15.13 -9.62 8.09
C ASP A 100 -15.47 -8.64 6.97
N PHE A 101 -16.43 -9.04 6.14
CA PHE A 101 -16.81 -8.31 4.93
C PHE A 101 -17.48 -6.98 5.26
N ASP A 102 -18.39 -6.95 6.24
CA ASP A 102 -19.10 -5.73 6.64
C ASP A 102 -18.14 -4.70 7.25
N ALA A 103 -17.19 -5.15 8.07
CA ALA A 103 -16.13 -4.27 8.57
C ALA A 103 -15.21 -3.77 7.46
N ALA A 104 -14.96 -4.55 6.40
CA ALA A 104 -14.19 -4.12 5.24
C ALA A 104 -14.93 -3.02 4.45
N LEU A 105 -16.25 -3.17 4.24
CA LEU A 105 -17.08 -2.14 3.61
C LEU A 105 -17.09 -0.83 4.43
N ALA A 106 -17.26 -0.94 5.75
CA ALA A 106 -17.21 0.23 6.63
C ALA A 106 -15.83 0.92 6.63
N ARG A 107 -14.73 0.15 6.47
CA ARG A 107 -13.38 0.71 6.28
C ARG A 107 -13.26 1.42 4.92
N ALA A 108 -13.75 0.82 3.84
CA ALA A 108 -13.75 1.43 2.51
C ALA A 108 -14.51 2.77 2.49
N GLU A 109 -15.70 2.81 3.10
CA GLU A 109 -16.50 4.03 3.24
C GLU A 109 -15.75 5.12 4.02
N ARG A 110 -15.19 4.79 5.19
CA ARG A 110 -14.42 5.75 6.00
C ARG A 110 -13.19 6.31 5.27
N LEU A 111 -12.58 5.51 4.41
CA LEU A 111 -11.45 5.89 3.57
C LEU A 111 -11.85 6.65 2.30
N GLY A 112 -13.16 6.88 2.07
CA GLY A 112 -13.65 7.51 0.84
C GLY A 112 -13.33 6.70 -0.41
N SER A 113 -13.30 5.37 -0.30
CA SER A 113 -12.99 4.44 -1.39
C SER A 113 -14.29 3.87 -1.95
N PRO A 114 -14.88 4.48 -3.00
CA PRO A 114 -16.19 4.08 -3.51
C PRO A 114 -16.14 2.67 -4.09
N LEU A 115 -17.20 1.92 -3.84
CA LEU A 115 -17.40 0.60 -4.42
C LEU A 115 -17.76 0.73 -5.91
N LEU A 116 -17.30 -0.23 -6.70
CA LEU A 116 -17.70 -0.42 -8.09
C LEU A 116 -18.93 -1.35 -8.10
N GLY A 117 -20.10 -0.74 -8.31
CA GLY A 117 -21.37 -1.45 -8.34
C GLY A 117 -21.87 -1.88 -6.96
N ALA A 118 -22.92 -2.71 -6.97
CA ALA A 118 -23.49 -3.29 -5.77
C ALA A 118 -22.71 -4.55 -5.35
N VAL A 119 -22.76 -4.88 -4.06
CA VAL A 119 -22.29 -6.18 -3.55
C VAL A 119 -23.12 -7.29 -4.22
N VAL A 120 -22.45 -8.31 -4.75
CA VAL A 120 -23.08 -9.49 -5.34
C VAL A 120 -22.79 -10.73 -4.47
N GLY A 121 -23.57 -11.79 -4.67
CA GLY A 121 -23.46 -13.04 -3.91
C GLY A 121 -24.27 -13.05 -2.61
N THR A 122 -24.40 -14.23 -2.03
CA THR A 122 -25.05 -14.45 -0.72
C THR A 122 -24.04 -14.35 0.42
N PRO A 123 -24.46 -14.12 1.68
CA PRO A 123 -23.56 -14.17 2.83
C PRO A 123 -22.68 -15.43 2.84
N GLY A 124 -21.38 -15.25 3.07
CA GLY A 124 -20.33 -16.27 2.94
C GLY A 124 -19.66 -16.32 1.57
N CYS A 125 -20.25 -15.71 0.55
CA CYS A 125 -19.76 -15.66 -0.83
C CYS A 125 -19.91 -14.25 -1.45
N ARG A 126 -20.02 -13.21 -0.61
CA ARG A 126 -20.18 -11.83 -1.08
C ARG A 126 -18.91 -11.33 -1.74
N ARG A 127 -19.10 -10.55 -2.81
CA ARG A 127 -18.02 -9.94 -3.60
C ARG A 127 -18.36 -8.52 -4.00
N VAL A 128 -17.34 -7.67 -4.05
CA VAL A 128 -17.44 -6.31 -4.59
C VAL A 128 -16.07 -5.82 -5.03
N CYS A 129 -16.02 -4.93 -6.01
CA CYS A 129 -14.77 -4.30 -6.45
C CYS A 129 -14.64 -2.87 -5.94
N LEU A 130 -13.40 -2.41 -5.84
CA LEU A 130 -13.05 -1.01 -5.65
C LEU A 130 -11.71 -0.72 -6.33
N ARG A 131 -11.31 0.54 -6.38
CA ARG A 131 -9.98 0.92 -6.82
C ARG A 131 -9.13 1.38 -5.65
N ASP A 132 -7.85 1.03 -5.70
CA ASP A 132 -6.86 1.62 -4.78
C ASP A 132 -6.63 3.12 -5.13
N PRO A 133 -5.84 3.86 -4.31
CA PRO A 133 -5.64 5.30 -4.51
C PRO A 133 -5.01 5.68 -5.86
N ASP A 134 -4.39 4.74 -6.57
CA ASP A 134 -3.73 4.94 -7.86
C ASP A 134 -4.51 4.29 -9.02
N GLY A 135 -5.69 3.74 -8.73
CA GLY A 135 -6.61 3.21 -9.72
C GLY A 135 -6.51 1.71 -9.98
N ALA A 136 -5.63 0.98 -9.29
CA ALA A 136 -5.53 -0.47 -9.44
C ALA A 136 -6.84 -1.13 -8.98
N LEU A 137 -7.36 -2.06 -9.76
CA LEU A 137 -8.63 -2.73 -9.46
C LEU A 137 -8.39 -3.84 -8.44
N LEU A 138 -9.20 -3.84 -7.38
CA LEU A 138 -9.17 -4.84 -6.33
C LEU A 138 -10.56 -5.44 -6.15
N GLU A 139 -10.62 -6.74 -5.90
CA GLU A 139 -11.84 -7.43 -5.50
C GLU A 139 -11.75 -7.82 -4.02
N LEU A 140 -12.80 -7.47 -3.27
CA LEU A 140 -13.01 -7.93 -1.91
C LEU A 140 -13.88 -9.18 -1.96
N MET A 141 -13.44 -10.24 -1.31
CA MET A 141 -14.13 -11.53 -1.27
C MET A 141 -14.40 -11.97 0.16
N GLU A 142 -15.63 -12.38 0.45
CA GLU A 142 -15.96 -13.02 1.71
C GLU A 142 -15.53 -14.49 1.74
N ASP A 143 -15.63 -15.19 0.61
CA ASP A 143 -15.12 -16.55 0.48
C ASP A 143 -13.60 -16.57 0.39
N ASP A 144 -12.99 -17.64 0.88
CA ASP A 144 -11.57 -17.93 0.66
C ASP A 144 -11.47 -19.13 -0.28
N PRO A 145 -10.93 -18.99 -1.52
CA PRO A 145 -10.72 -20.11 -2.45
C PRO A 145 -9.83 -21.21 -1.87
N ARG A 146 -9.10 -20.92 -0.78
CA ARG A 146 -8.26 -21.86 -0.05
C ARG A 146 -8.95 -22.51 1.14
N ALA A 147 -10.21 -22.21 1.43
CA ALA A 147 -10.95 -22.76 2.57
C ALA A 147 -11.02 -24.30 2.55
N ALA A 148 -11.09 -24.92 1.36
CA ALA A 148 -11.11 -26.37 1.21
C ALA A 148 -9.76 -27.06 1.49
N ASN A 149 -8.64 -26.31 1.46
CA ASN A 149 -7.30 -26.82 1.75
C ASN A 149 -6.49 -25.76 2.52
N PRO A 150 -6.86 -25.53 3.80
CA PRO A 150 -6.32 -24.44 4.59
C PRO A 150 -4.85 -24.69 4.93
N ARG A 151 -4.11 -23.60 5.12
CA ARG A 151 -2.71 -23.64 5.52
C ARG A 151 -2.47 -22.81 6.77
N THR A 152 -1.42 -23.15 7.50
CA THR A 152 -1.03 -22.39 8.70
C THR A 152 -0.69 -20.95 8.33
N ARG A 153 -1.40 -20.02 8.97
CA ARG A 153 -1.18 -18.57 8.82
C ARG A 153 -0.39 -18.06 10.02
N PRO A 154 0.87 -17.62 9.86
CA PRO A 154 1.65 -17.09 10.98
C PRO A 154 1.07 -15.79 11.58
N ARG A 155 0.13 -15.11 10.88
CA ARG A 155 -0.41 -13.79 11.29
C ARG A 155 -1.94 -13.76 11.24
N SER A 156 -2.60 -14.66 11.96
CA SER A 156 -4.05 -14.88 11.89
C SER A 156 -4.95 -13.84 12.59
N GLY A 157 -4.40 -12.78 13.20
CA GLY A 157 -5.12 -11.83 14.06
C GLY A 157 -6.08 -10.85 13.36
N MET A 158 -6.98 -11.33 12.50
CA MET A 158 -7.90 -10.55 11.64
C MET A 158 -7.20 -9.72 10.55
N LEU A 159 -6.30 -10.36 9.81
CA LEU A 159 -5.71 -9.77 8.60
C LEU A 159 -6.40 -10.32 7.37
N SER A 160 -6.67 -9.45 6.39
CA SER A 160 -7.10 -9.89 5.07
C SER A 160 -5.96 -10.66 4.40
N SER A 161 -6.28 -11.45 3.37
CA SER A 161 -5.27 -12.20 2.64
C SER A 161 -5.44 -12.00 1.15
N ALA A 162 -4.38 -11.66 0.45
CA ALA A 162 -4.41 -11.71 -1.00
C ALA A 162 -4.57 -13.17 -1.44
N ARG A 163 -5.33 -13.41 -2.51
CA ARG A 163 -5.70 -14.76 -2.94
C ARG A 163 -5.48 -15.02 -4.41
N PHE A 164 -5.64 -14.00 -5.24
CA PHE A 164 -5.38 -14.17 -6.64
C PHE A 164 -4.90 -12.89 -7.31
N ILE A 165 -4.30 -13.07 -8.48
CA ILE A 165 -4.07 -12.03 -9.47
C ILE A 165 -4.61 -12.50 -10.81
N THR A 166 -5.25 -11.59 -11.56
CA THR A 166 -5.76 -11.84 -12.90
C THR A 166 -4.89 -11.16 -13.95
N LEU A 167 -4.58 -11.89 -15.02
CA LEU A 167 -3.93 -11.39 -16.22
C LEU A 167 -4.94 -11.47 -17.37
N SER A 168 -5.17 -10.36 -18.07
CA SER A 168 -5.83 -10.37 -19.38
C SER A 168 -4.77 -10.59 -20.46
N VAL A 169 -4.88 -11.66 -21.24
CA VAL A 169 -3.86 -12.09 -22.22
C VAL A 169 -4.42 -12.15 -23.63
N ALA A 170 -3.54 -12.01 -24.63
CA ALA A 170 -3.93 -12.04 -26.03
C ALA A 170 -4.12 -13.48 -26.54
N ASP A 171 -3.33 -14.42 -25.99
CA ASP A 171 -3.34 -15.84 -26.35
C ASP A 171 -3.31 -16.71 -25.07
N LEU A 172 -4.45 -17.33 -24.75
CA LEU A 172 -4.58 -18.19 -23.57
C LEU A 172 -3.72 -19.45 -23.66
N ALA A 173 -3.57 -20.03 -24.86
CA ALA A 173 -2.82 -21.26 -25.05
C ALA A 173 -1.32 -21.03 -24.83
N GLN A 174 -0.79 -19.92 -25.33
CA GLN A 174 0.61 -19.53 -25.12
C GLN A 174 0.89 -19.23 -23.64
N SER A 175 -0.01 -18.51 -22.95
CA SER A 175 0.12 -18.32 -21.50
C SER A 175 0.03 -19.64 -20.73
N ARG A 176 -0.89 -20.54 -21.10
CA ARG A 176 -1.01 -21.86 -20.47
C ARG A 176 0.28 -22.65 -20.57
N ASP A 177 0.88 -22.70 -21.75
CA ASP A 177 2.17 -23.38 -21.98
C ASP A 177 3.26 -22.80 -21.08
N PHE A 178 3.35 -21.46 -21.01
CA PHE A 178 4.34 -20.80 -20.15
C PHE A 178 4.11 -21.11 -18.66
N MET A 179 2.87 -21.01 -18.16
CA MET A 179 2.53 -21.28 -16.77
C MET A 179 2.86 -22.73 -16.37
N LEU A 180 2.51 -23.71 -17.22
CA LEU A 180 2.72 -25.13 -16.95
C LEU A 180 4.16 -25.58 -17.15
N ASN A 181 4.81 -25.16 -18.23
CA ASN A 181 6.10 -25.73 -18.63
C ASN A 181 7.28 -24.86 -18.20
N ALA A 182 7.16 -23.55 -18.32
CA ALA A 182 8.24 -22.62 -17.95
C ALA A 182 8.25 -22.38 -16.43
N LEU A 183 7.10 -22.00 -15.87
CA LEU A 183 6.98 -21.75 -14.43
C LEU A 183 6.75 -23.04 -13.64
N GLN A 184 6.15 -24.08 -14.20
CA GLN A 184 5.79 -25.32 -13.47
C GLN A 184 4.76 -25.05 -12.37
N LEU A 185 3.71 -24.30 -12.71
CA LEU A 185 2.53 -24.15 -11.88
C LEU A 185 1.57 -25.34 -12.09
N ASP A 186 0.76 -25.60 -11.08
CA ASP A 186 -0.27 -26.63 -11.13
C ASP A 186 -1.60 -25.99 -11.57
N GLU A 187 -2.26 -26.53 -12.61
CA GLU A 187 -3.59 -26.06 -13.00
C GLU A 187 -4.61 -26.36 -11.90
N ALA A 188 -5.40 -25.36 -11.51
CA ALA A 188 -6.36 -25.45 -10.42
C ALA A 188 -7.66 -26.11 -10.90
N GLN A 189 -7.70 -27.44 -10.88
CA GLN A 189 -8.90 -28.20 -11.24
C GLN A 189 -10.02 -28.03 -10.19
N GLY A 190 -11.25 -27.86 -10.67
CA GLY A 190 -12.44 -27.78 -9.82
C GLY A 190 -12.58 -26.47 -9.03
N VAL A 191 -11.77 -25.46 -9.32
CA VAL A 191 -11.88 -24.11 -8.75
C VAL A 191 -12.42 -23.18 -9.83
N ALA A 192 -13.44 -22.39 -9.50
CA ALA A 192 -13.96 -21.32 -10.35
C ALA A 192 -13.90 -20.01 -9.56
N LEU A 193 -13.24 -18.98 -10.12
CA LEU A 193 -13.16 -17.66 -9.49
C LEU A 193 -14.27 -16.73 -9.96
N HIS A 194 -14.42 -16.55 -11.28
CA HIS A 194 -15.29 -15.53 -11.84
C HIS A 194 -16.34 -16.10 -12.80
N GLY A 195 -17.60 -15.69 -12.58
CA GLY A 195 -18.75 -15.88 -13.48
C GLY A 195 -19.21 -14.55 -14.10
N PRO A 196 -20.26 -14.57 -14.95
CA PRO A 196 -20.76 -13.36 -15.63
C PRO A 196 -21.16 -12.21 -14.70
N GLU A 197 -21.66 -12.52 -13.51
CA GLU A 197 -22.01 -11.54 -12.47
C GLU A 197 -20.78 -10.82 -11.89
N HIS A 198 -19.62 -11.50 -11.84
CA HIS A 198 -18.37 -10.88 -11.40
C HIS A 198 -17.82 -9.96 -12.49
N GLU A 199 -17.88 -10.35 -13.77
CA GLU A 199 -17.50 -9.48 -14.90
C GLU A 199 -18.25 -8.14 -14.92
N ALA A 200 -19.51 -8.16 -14.51
CA ALA A 200 -20.31 -6.94 -14.38
C ALA A 200 -19.79 -5.96 -13.32
N LEU A 201 -19.14 -6.43 -12.24
CA LEU A 201 -18.60 -5.59 -11.16
C LEU A 201 -17.54 -4.61 -11.66
N TRP A 202 -16.78 -4.98 -12.69
CA TRP A 202 -15.73 -4.15 -13.27
C TRP A 202 -16.06 -3.66 -14.69
N GLY A 203 -17.35 -3.65 -15.03
CA GLY A 203 -17.87 -2.99 -16.23
C GLY A 203 -17.81 -3.82 -17.50
N LEU A 204 -17.69 -5.15 -17.40
CA LEU A 204 -17.64 -6.09 -18.53
C LEU A 204 -18.87 -7.01 -18.58
N ALA A 205 -20.05 -6.46 -18.24
CA ALA A 205 -21.29 -7.21 -18.30
C ALA A 205 -21.54 -7.79 -19.71
N GLY A 206 -21.78 -9.10 -19.78
CA GLY A 206 -22.00 -9.82 -21.04
C GLY A 206 -20.72 -10.21 -21.79
N ALA A 207 -19.54 -10.00 -21.21
CA ALA A 207 -18.29 -10.37 -21.85
C ALA A 207 -18.20 -11.88 -22.11
N ARG A 208 -17.66 -12.25 -23.27
CA ARG A 208 -17.26 -13.62 -23.59
C ARG A 208 -15.77 -13.76 -23.39
N ARG A 209 -15.37 -14.74 -22.59
CA ARG A 209 -13.99 -14.98 -22.21
C ARG A 209 -13.71 -16.48 -22.08
N GLU A 210 -12.45 -16.83 -22.17
CA GLU A 210 -11.92 -18.11 -21.73
C GLU A 210 -10.90 -17.86 -20.61
N SER A 211 -10.85 -18.74 -19.62
CA SER A 211 -9.97 -18.55 -18.46
C SER A 211 -9.38 -19.85 -17.97
N LEU A 212 -8.16 -19.77 -17.45
CA LEU A 212 -7.47 -20.86 -16.75
C LEU A 212 -6.99 -20.35 -15.40
N LEU A 213 -6.93 -21.26 -14.43
CA LEU A 213 -6.47 -20.97 -13.07
C LEU A 213 -5.26 -21.83 -12.75
N PHE A 214 -4.26 -21.24 -12.11
CA PHE A 214 -3.05 -21.93 -11.68
C PHE A 214 -2.80 -21.67 -10.21
N TRP A 215 -2.54 -22.73 -9.44
CA TRP A 215 -2.02 -22.59 -8.10
C TRP A 215 -0.55 -22.20 -8.18
N ALA A 216 -0.19 -21.08 -7.55
CA ALA A 216 1.17 -20.67 -7.24
C ALA A 216 1.37 -20.76 -5.73
N ASP A 217 1.54 -21.99 -5.26
CA ASP A 217 1.56 -22.38 -3.85
C ASP A 217 0.25 -22.08 -3.10
N ASP A 218 0.06 -20.86 -2.59
CA ASP A 218 -1.11 -20.45 -1.80
C ASP A 218 -2.02 -19.44 -2.54
N MET A 219 -1.53 -18.88 -3.65
CA MET A 219 -2.26 -17.95 -4.50
C MET A 219 -2.73 -18.60 -5.79
N LEU A 220 -3.81 -18.05 -6.35
CA LEU A 220 -4.25 -18.35 -7.71
C LEU A 220 -3.72 -17.30 -8.69
N ILE A 221 -3.33 -17.74 -9.87
CA ILE A 221 -3.13 -16.88 -11.04
C ILE A 221 -4.24 -17.20 -12.01
N GLU A 222 -5.14 -16.25 -12.23
CA GLU A 222 -6.17 -16.34 -13.28
C GLU A 222 -5.62 -15.74 -14.56
N VAL A 223 -5.65 -16.52 -15.63
CA VAL A 223 -5.26 -16.08 -16.97
C VAL A 223 -6.52 -16.07 -17.81
N VAL A 224 -6.88 -14.91 -18.34
CA VAL A 224 -8.15 -14.68 -19.03
C VAL A 224 -7.87 -14.14 -20.43
N GLN A 225 -8.43 -14.78 -21.45
CA GLN A 225 -8.50 -14.22 -22.79
C GLN A 225 -9.93 -13.75 -23.06
N TYR A 226 -10.10 -12.44 -23.22
CA TYR A 226 -11.39 -11.87 -23.60
C TYR A 226 -11.58 -11.95 -25.11
N ILE A 227 -12.69 -12.56 -25.52
CA ILE A 227 -13.07 -12.73 -26.92
C ILE A 227 -13.97 -11.57 -27.36
N ASP A 228 -14.87 -11.14 -26.48
CA ASP A 228 -15.78 -10.02 -26.72
C ASP A 228 -16.09 -9.29 -25.40
N PRO A 229 -15.73 -8.00 -25.23
CA PRO A 229 -14.88 -7.24 -26.14
C PRO A 229 -13.43 -7.76 -26.11
N PRO A 230 -12.71 -7.79 -27.24
CA PRO A 230 -11.29 -8.15 -27.24
C PRO A 230 -10.49 -7.08 -26.48
N GLY A 231 -9.46 -7.55 -25.76
CA GLY A 231 -8.53 -6.69 -25.04
C GLY A 231 -7.67 -5.83 -25.97
N ARG A 232 -7.50 -4.56 -25.64
CA ARG A 232 -6.51 -3.70 -26.32
C ARG A 232 -5.09 -4.10 -25.88
N GLY A 233 -4.15 -4.17 -26.81
CA GLY A 233 -2.74 -4.41 -26.48
C GLY A 233 -2.11 -3.28 -25.67
N LEU A 234 -0.98 -3.55 -25.01
CA LEU A 234 -0.21 -2.53 -24.30
C LEU A 234 0.21 -1.39 -25.27
N PRO A 235 0.17 -0.12 -24.84
CA PRO A 235 0.74 0.98 -25.60
C PRO A 235 2.20 0.73 -25.97
N ALA A 236 2.64 1.17 -27.15
CA ALA A 236 4.00 0.94 -27.62
C ALA A 236 5.08 1.54 -26.70
N ASP A 237 4.72 2.58 -25.95
CA ASP A 237 5.58 3.27 -24.99
C ASP A 237 5.26 2.88 -23.53
N TYR A 238 4.47 1.81 -23.30
CA TYR A 238 4.16 1.32 -21.96
C TYR A 238 5.43 0.99 -21.17
N ARG A 239 5.45 1.36 -19.90
CA ARG A 239 6.54 1.02 -18.98
C ARG A 239 5.98 0.29 -17.80
N ILE A 240 6.74 -0.70 -17.30
CA ILE A 240 6.41 -1.38 -16.05
C ILE A 240 6.31 -0.41 -14.86
N SER A 241 6.97 0.75 -14.95
CA SER A 241 6.88 1.82 -13.95
C SER A 241 5.62 2.68 -14.05
N ASP A 242 4.76 2.52 -15.05
CA ASP A 242 3.47 3.23 -15.12
C ASP A 242 2.52 2.73 -14.00
N LEU A 243 1.60 3.58 -13.55
CA LEU A 243 0.75 3.32 -12.38
C LEU A 243 -0.13 2.08 -12.57
N GLY A 244 -0.28 1.29 -11.51
CA GLY A 244 -1.06 0.05 -11.53
C GLY A 244 -0.25 -1.16 -11.09
N ILE A 245 -0.72 -2.36 -11.45
CA ILE A 245 -0.04 -3.62 -11.11
C ILE A 245 1.19 -3.77 -12.02
N LEU A 246 2.36 -3.79 -11.39
CA LEU A 246 3.68 -3.75 -12.03
C LEU A 246 4.08 -5.14 -12.54
N ASN A 247 4.12 -6.13 -11.63
CA ASN A 247 4.45 -7.51 -11.93
C ASN A 247 4.02 -8.44 -10.79
N LEU A 248 4.34 -9.72 -10.96
CA LEU A 248 4.33 -10.73 -9.91
C LEU A 248 5.68 -11.43 -9.81
N ALA A 249 6.01 -11.91 -8.61
CA ALA A 249 7.29 -12.57 -8.34
C ALA A 249 7.13 -13.97 -7.77
N PHE A 250 8.02 -14.87 -8.19
CA PHE A 250 8.16 -16.21 -7.65
C PHE A 250 9.36 -16.31 -6.71
N GLY A 251 9.11 -16.87 -5.53
CA GLY A 251 10.03 -16.88 -4.39
C GLY A 251 10.75 -18.21 -4.22
N TYR A 252 12.08 -18.14 -4.10
CA TYR A 252 12.97 -19.29 -3.93
C TYR A 252 13.80 -19.16 -2.66
N ARG A 253 14.18 -20.29 -2.06
CA ARG A 253 15.11 -20.32 -0.91
C ARG A 253 16.56 -20.57 -1.31
N SER A 254 16.79 -20.92 -2.56
CA SER A 254 18.11 -21.23 -3.11
C SER A 254 18.36 -20.47 -4.41
N GLN A 255 19.57 -19.93 -4.56
CA GLN A 255 20.01 -19.32 -5.82
C GLN A 255 20.17 -20.35 -6.94
N CYS A 256 20.48 -21.61 -6.61
CA CYS A 256 20.53 -22.68 -7.61
C CYS A 256 19.15 -22.95 -8.19
N GLU A 257 18.11 -22.88 -7.36
CA GLU A 257 16.72 -23.04 -7.81
C GLU A 257 16.31 -21.88 -8.70
N LEU A 258 16.59 -20.63 -8.28
CA LEU A 258 16.36 -19.45 -9.12
C LEU A 258 17.06 -19.57 -10.48
N ARG A 259 18.32 -20.02 -10.53
CA ARG A 259 19.04 -20.21 -11.80
C ARG A 259 18.39 -21.27 -12.68
N ARG A 260 17.98 -22.41 -12.11
CA ARG A 260 17.26 -23.46 -12.86
C ARG A 260 15.95 -22.96 -13.44
N VAL A 261 15.19 -22.16 -12.68
CA VAL A 261 13.94 -21.58 -13.18
C VAL A 261 14.22 -20.54 -14.25
N PHE A 262 15.19 -19.66 -14.04
CA PHE A 262 15.64 -18.69 -15.03
C PHE A 262 16.03 -19.35 -16.36
N ASP A 263 16.89 -20.36 -16.34
CA ASP A 263 17.31 -21.06 -17.56
C ASP A 263 16.12 -21.70 -18.28
N ARG A 264 15.17 -22.26 -17.51
CA ARG A 264 13.96 -22.89 -18.06
C ARG A 264 13.01 -21.87 -18.69
N THR A 265 12.80 -20.71 -18.06
CA THR A 265 11.93 -19.67 -18.64
C THR A 265 12.54 -19.09 -19.91
N VAL A 266 13.86 -18.87 -19.94
CA VAL A 266 14.58 -18.42 -21.15
C VAL A 266 14.49 -19.45 -22.27
N ASN A 267 14.67 -20.74 -21.95
CA ASN A 267 14.52 -21.83 -22.93
C ASN A 267 13.07 -21.96 -23.47
N ALA A 268 12.08 -21.52 -22.68
CA ALA A 268 10.68 -21.44 -23.09
C ALA A 268 10.35 -20.14 -23.86
N GLY A 269 11.34 -19.34 -24.23
CA GLY A 269 11.17 -18.13 -25.04
C GLY A 269 11.03 -16.83 -24.25
N ALA A 270 11.18 -16.86 -22.93
CA ALA A 270 11.17 -15.62 -22.15
C ALA A 270 12.43 -14.77 -22.44
N LYS A 271 12.25 -13.45 -22.48
CA LYS A 271 13.32 -12.48 -22.65
C LYS A 271 13.72 -11.91 -21.28
N PRO A 272 14.92 -12.22 -20.78
CA PRO A 272 15.37 -11.66 -19.51
C PRO A 272 15.79 -10.19 -19.68
N ASN A 273 15.53 -9.35 -18.67
CA ASN A 273 15.94 -7.94 -18.72
C ASN A 273 17.48 -7.78 -18.69
N PHE A 274 18.18 -8.78 -18.15
CA PHE A 274 19.63 -8.85 -18.17
C PHE A 274 20.11 -10.31 -18.32
N PRO A 275 21.27 -10.60 -18.96
CA PRO A 275 21.59 -11.94 -19.44
C PRO A 275 21.77 -13.03 -18.37
N PHE A 276 21.90 -12.64 -17.11
CA PHE A 276 22.07 -13.56 -15.99
C PHE A 276 21.46 -12.99 -14.72
N PRO A 277 20.94 -13.86 -13.82
CA PRO A 277 20.37 -13.40 -12.57
C PRO A 277 21.38 -12.64 -11.72
N PHE A 278 20.97 -11.49 -11.23
CA PHE A 278 21.78 -10.72 -10.30
C PHE A 278 21.77 -11.43 -8.96
N SER A 279 22.95 -11.68 -8.40
CA SER A 279 23.08 -12.43 -7.16
C SER A 279 24.03 -11.76 -6.19
N VAL A 280 23.55 -11.58 -4.96
CA VAL A 280 24.32 -11.17 -3.79
C VAL A 280 24.24 -12.31 -2.78
N TYR A 281 25.27 -12.55 -1.97
CA TYR A 281 25.40 -13.74 -1.11
C TYR A 281 24.11 -14.25 -0.42
N ASN A 282 23.23 -13.35 0.05
CA ASN A 282 21.98 -13.70 0.75
C ASN A 282 20.71 -13.70 -0.11
N TRP A 283 20.73 -13.11 -1.30
CA TRP A 283 19.55 -12.94 -2.14
C TRP A 283 19.91 -12.77 -3.62
N GLY A 284 19.01 -13.12 -4.53
CA GLY A 284 19.21 -12.91 -5.97
C GLY A 284 17.89 -12.61 -6.67
N VAL A 285 17.96 -11.89 -7.78
CA VAL A 285 16.79 -11.37 -8.50
C VAL A 285 17.01 -11.38 -10.01
N MET A 286 15.93 -11.62 -10.75
CA MET A 286 15.86 -11.33 -12.18
C MET A 286 14.42 -11.13 -12.63
N TYR A 287 14.21 -10.27 -13.62
CA TYR A 287 12.93 -10.13 -14.31
C TYR A 287 13.05 -10.83 -15.68
N VAL A 288 12.06 -11.64 -16.00
CA VAL A 288 11.91 -12.30 -17.30
C VAL A 288 10.56 -11.93 -17.89
N ASN A 289 10.54 -11.58 -19.17
CA ASN A 289 9.30 -11.26 -19.88
C ASN A 289 8.90 -12.48 -20.69
N ASP A 290 7.69 -12.98 -20.50
CA ASP A 290 7.20 -14.12 -21.28
C ASP A 290 7.05 -13.76 -22.79
N PRO A 291 6.71 -14.73 -23.65
CA PRO A 291 6.53 -14.47 -25.07
C PRO A 291 5.46 -13.41 -25.42
N GLN A 292 4.50 -13.12 -24.51
CA GLN A 292 3.50 -12.07 -24.68
C GLN A 292 3.91 -10.72 -24.05
N GLY A 293 5.07 -10.66 -23.39
CA GLY A 293 5.63 -9.45 -22.79
C GLY A 293 5.25 -9.22 -21.32
N PHE A 294 4.64 -10.19 -20.65
CA PHE A 294 4.36 -10.10 -19.21
C PHE A 294 5.64 -10.28 -18.42
N SER A 295 5.94 -9.32 -17.54
CA SER A 295 7.13 -9.36 -16.69
C SER A 295 6.88 -10.21 -15.45
N PHE A 296 7.72 -11.21 -15.23
CA PHE A 296 7.75 -12.09 -14.05
C PHE A 296 9.07 -11.90 -13.31
N GLU A 297 9.03 -11.63 -12.01
CA GLU A 297 10.23 -11.60 -11.17
C GLU A 297 10.54 -12.98 -10.60
N LEU A 298 11.82 -13.33 -10.58
CA LEU A 298 12.37 -14.52 -9.95
C LEU A 298 13.24 -14.05 -8.79
N LEU A 299 12.82 -14.34 -7.56
CA LEU A 299 13.45 -13.82 -6.35
C LEU A 299 13.90 -14.95 -5.42
N ALA A 300 15.21 -15.06 -5.19
CA ALA A 300 15.77 -15.97 -4.19
C ALA A 300 16.12 -15.20 -2.92
N VAL A 301 15.60 -15.61 -1.76
CA VAL A 301 15.98 -15.05 -0.46
C VAL A 301 16.20 -16.18 0.55
N ARG A 302 17.39 -16.20 1.15
CA ARG A 302 17.69 -17.13 2.26
C ARG A 302 16.83 -16.79 3.46
N LYS A 303 16.28 -17.81 4.14
CA LYS A 303 15.30 -17.63 5.24
C LYS A 303 15.73 -16.66 6.35
N TYR A 304 16.98 -16.69 6.80
CA TYR A 304 17.46 -15.75 7.83
C TYR A 304 17.53 -14.28 7.37
N TYR A 305 17.43 -14.06 6.06
CA TYR A 305 17.49 -12.75 5.42
C TYR A 305 16.10 -12.14 5.19
N ASP A 306 15.02 -12.87 5.48
CA ASP A 306 13.62 -12.43 5.33
C ASP A 306 13.37 -11.06 5.98
N ARG A 307 13.97 -10.81 7.15
CA ARG A 307 13.85 -9.53 7.88
C ARG A 307 14.43 -8.31 7.17
N PHE A 308 15.29 -8.53 6.19
CA PHE A 308 15.90 -7.44 5.41
C PHE A 308 15.20 -7.25 4.06
N MET A 309 14.45 -8.26 3.60
CA MET A 309 13.81 -8.30 2.29
C MET A 309 12.29 -8.16 2.36
N GLY A 310 11.75 -7.69 3.49
CA GLY A 310 10.33 -7.38 3.61
C GLY A 310 9.43 -8.52 4.09
N PHE A 311 9.94 -9.74 4.24
CA PHE A 311 9.12 -10.94 4.50
C PHE A 311 8.73 -11.19 5.97
N THR A 312 9.24 -10.40 6.91
CA THR A 312 8.86 -10.50 8.34
C THR A 312 8.31 -9.18 8.85
N PRO A 313 7.54 -9.21 9.95
CA PRO A 313 7.35 -8.15 10.90
C PRO A 313 8.35 -7.05 10.82
N LYS A 314 8.13 -5.98 10.06
CA LYS A 314 8.84 -4.77 10.39
C LYS A 314 7.80 -3.87 10.97
N HIS A 315 7.59 -4.06 12.26
CA HIS A 315 7.13 -2.94 13.03
C HIS A 315 8.01 -1.76 12.59
N PHE A 316 7.42 -0.72 12.02
CA PHE A 316 8.06 0.57 12.04
C PHE A 316 8.11 0.89 13.53
N ASP A 317 9.13 0.38 14.23
CA ASP A 317 9.04 -0.05 15.64
C ASP A 317 9.00 1.10 16.64
N THR A 318 8.63 2.27 16.14
CA THR A 318 8.05 3.30 16.95
C THR A 318 6.84 3.86 16.23
N GLU A 319 5.68 3.38 16.67
CA GLU A 319 4.50 4.23 16.74
C GLU A 319 4.45 4.80 18.15
N VAL A 320 4.35 6.12 18.25
CA VAL A 320 3.91 6.76 19.48
C VAL A 320 2.49 7.19 19.25
N VAL A 321 1.57 6.78 20.13
CA VAL A 321 0.19 7.25 20.15
C VAL A 321 -0.05 7.97 21.47
N HIS A 322 -0.75 9.09 21.41
CA HIS A 322 -1.27 9.79 22.58
C HIS A 322 -2.69 10.25 22.26
N GLN A 323 -3.64 9.72 23.03
CA GLN A 323 -5.05 10.04 22.91
C GLN A 323 -5.46 10.87 24.13
N VAL A 324 -6.18 11.96 23.92
CA VAL A 324 -6.79 12.76 25.00
C VAL A 324 -8.22 13.11 24.67
N LEU A 325 -9.05 13.15 25.70
CA LEU A 325 -10.39 13.72 25.64
C LEU A 325 -10.32 15.19 26.06
N VAL A 326 -10.80 16.09 25.19
CA VAL A 326 -10.74 17.55 25.35
C VAL A 326 -12.15 18.10 25.54
N ASP A 327 -12.35 18.88 26.60
CA ASP A 327 -13.61 19.57 26.88
C ASP A 327 -13.63 20.99 26.27
N ALA A 328 -13.65 21.05 24.94
CA ALA A 328 -13.71 22.29 24.17
C ALA A 328 -14.41 22.07 22.81
N PRO A 329 -14.95 23.12 22.19
CA PRO A 329 -15.54 23.02 20.85
C PRO A 329 -14.57 22.44 19.82
N LEU A 330 -15.08 21.60 18.92
CA LEU A 330 -14.30 20.93 17.89
C LEU A 330 -13.56 21.94 16.98
N GLU A 331 -14.24 23.02 16.65
CA GLU A 331 -13.74 24.12 15.81
C GLU A 331 -12.53 24.79 16.46
N LEU A 332 -12.60 25.07 17.77
CA LEU A 332 -11.49 25.67 18.51
C LEU A 332 -10.25 24.75 18.53
N ILE A 333 -10.47 23.45 18.73
CA ILE A 333 -9.37 22.48 18.71
C ILE A 333 -8.73 22.43 17.32
N TRP A 334 -9.56 22.37 16.27
CA TRP A 334 -9.10 22.34 14.89
C TRP A 334 -8.34 23.60 14.50
N GLU A 335 -8.84 24.79 14.84
CA GLU A 335 -8.18 26.08 14.57
C GLU A 335 -6.75 26.10 15.14
N ARG A 336 -6.56 25.61 16.37
CA ARG A 336 -5.24 25.53 17.01
C ARG A 336 -4.31 24.50 16.38
N LEU A 337 -4.86 23.40 15.86
CA LEU A 337 -4.09 22.37 15.15
C LEU A 337 -3.68 22.82 13.74
N ALA A 338 -4.57 23.51 13.04
CA ALA A 338 -4.37 24.03 11.69
C ALA A 338 -3.51 25.30 11.65
N ASP A 339 -3.30 25.97 12.79
CA ASP A 339 -2.36 27.09 12.91
C ASP A 339 -0.91 26.60 12.99
N HIS A 340 -0.31 26.38 11.82
CA HIS A 340 1.07 25.94 11.70
C HIS A 340 2.09 26.98 12.20
N ALA A 341 1.76 28.27 12.21
CA ALA A 341 2.64 29.33 12.70
C ALA A 341 2.59 29.44 14.23
N GLY A 342 1.40 29.33 14.81
CA GLY A 342 1.15 29.32 16.25
C GLY A 342 1.42 27.98 16.94
N ILE A 343 1.95 26.97 16.24
CA ILE A 343 2.22 25.64 16.82
C ILE A 343 3.12 25.69 18.06
N GLY A 344 3.96 26.72 18.20
CA GLY A 344 4.83 26.94 19.36
C GLY A 344 4.10 27.24 20.66
N ASP A 345 2.82 27.61 20.61
CA ASP A 345 1.99 27.87 21.79
C ASP A 345 1.74 26.59 22.60
N TRP A 346 1.66 25.45 21.92
CA TRP A 346 1.34 24.16 22.54
C TRP A 346 2.42 23.11 22.32
N PHE A 347 3.14 23.13 21.20
CA PHE A 347 4.21 22.17 20.89
C PHE A 347 5.60 22.71 21.23
N CYS A 348 6.59 21.83 21.32
CA CYS A 348 7.95 22.23 21.72
C CYS A 348 8.78 22.92 20.62
N TYR A 349 8.23 23.08 19.40
CA TYR A 349 8.89 23.71 18.26
C TYR A 349 8.19 25.01 17.89
N GLN A 350 8.95 25.96 17.37
CA GLN A 350 8.41 27.17 16.74
C GLN A 350 8.14 26.87 15.27
N GLY A 351 6.94 27.23 14.79
CA GLY A 351 6.49 26.95 13.44
C GLY A 351 6.62 28.14 12.51
N LYS A 352 7.01 27.87 11.27
CA LYS A 352 7.00 28.84 10.17
C LYS A 352 6.48 28.16 8.92
N LEU A 353 5.42 28.70 8.32
CA LEU A 353 4.93 28.23 7.03
C LEU A 353 5.92 28.68 5.95
N LEU A 354 6.51 27.73 5.23
CA LEU A 354 7.41 27.99 4.10
C LEU A 354 6.64 28.06 2.78
N GLN A 355 5.63 27.21 2.63
CA GLN A 355 4.77 27.16 1.45
C GLN A 355 3.33 26.90 1.88
N PRO A 356 2.34 27.69 1.40
CA PRO A 356 0.94 27.41 1.66
C PRO A 356 0.44 26.19 0.89
N GLY A 357 -0.52 25.49 1.47
CA GLY A 357 -1.21 24.37 0.83
C GLY A 357 -2.36 24.79 -0.10
N GLN A 358 -2.98 23.80 -0.73
CA GLN A 358 -4.15 23.99 -1.58
C GLN A 358 -5.42 24.26 -0.74
N GLY A 359 -6.23 25.22 -1.15
CA GLY A 359 -7.54 25.57 -0.54
C GLY A 359 -7.46 26.27 0.82
N HIS A 360 -6.46 25.94 1.64
CA HIS A 360 -6.19 26.53 2.96
C HIS A 360 -4.68 26.70 3.12
N PRO A 361 -4.16 27.73 3.82
CA PRO A 361 -2.71 27.89 4.02
C PRO A 361 -2.05 26.65 4.66
N GLY A 362 -2.75 25.97 5.56
CA GLY A 362 -2.37 24.69 6.14
C GLY A 362 -2.81 23.43 5.39
N GLY A 363 -3.41 23.60 4.21
CA GLY A 363 -3.99 22.52 3.40
C GLY A 363 -2.96 21.55 2.82
N VAL A 364 -3.44 20.63 1.99
CA VAL A 364 -2.59 19.63 1.32
C VAL A 364 -1.46 20.31 0.52
N GLY A 365 -0.23 19.80 0.66
CA GLY A 365 0.97 20.36 0.06
C GLY A 365 1.58 21.56 0.81
N ALA A 366 1.01 21.96 1.95
CA ALA A 366 1.62 22.97 2.81
C ALA A 366 2.95 22.46 3.36
N ILE A 367 4.01 23.28 3.25
CA ILE A 367 5.33 22.97 3.81
C ILE A 367 5.58 23.90 4.99
N ARG A 368 5.85 23.32 6.16
CA ARG A 368 6.22 24.06 7.36
C ARG A 368 7.60 23.68 7.85
N GLU A 369 8.24 24.65 8.49
CA GLU A 369 9.47 24.49 9.22
C GLU A 369 9.20 24.56 10.72
N LEU A 370 9.75 23.60 11.46
CA LEU A 370 9.71 23.51 12.90
C LEU A 370 11.13 23.67 13.45
N THR A 371 11.36 24.66 14.32
CA THR A 371 12.69 24.94 14.90
C THR A 371 12.70 24.85 16.41
N ARG A 372 13.78 24.28 16.96
CA ARG A 372 14.00 24.16 18.41
C ARG A 372 15.47 23.93 18.73
N PHE A 373 16.10 24.79 19.53
CA PHE A 373 17.48 24.60 20.04
C PHE A 373 18.49 24.11 18.96
N GLY A 374 18.51 24.77 17.79
CA GLY A 374 19.38 24.40 16.67
C GLY A 374 18.89 23.21 15.83
N GLU A 375 17.89 22.46 16.27
CA GLU A 375 17.15 21.50 15.44
C GLU A 375 16.25 22.27 14.47
N ARG A 376 16.29 21.90 13.18
CA ARG A 376 15.41 22.41 12.13
C ARG A 376 14.81 21.23 11.40
N VAL A 377 13.50 21.17 11.36
CA VAL A 377 12.69 20.06 10.86
C VAL A 377 11.74 20.63 9.82
N VAL A 378 11.66 20.03 8.63
CA VAL A 378 10.76 20.48 7.56
C VAL A 378 9.72 19.40 7.31
N GLU A 379 8.45 19.77 7.33
CA GLU A 379 7.31 18.87 7.21
C GLU A 379 6.37 19.33 6.09
N GLU A 380 5.66 18.36 5.51
CA GLU A 380 4.64 18.58 4.48
C GLU A 380 3.31 17.97 4.90
N VAL A 381 2.23 18.72 4.72
CA VAL A 381 0.86 18.25 4.96
C VAL A 381 0.39 17.41 3.77
N LEU A 382 -0.03 16.18 4.05
CA LEU A 382 -0.47 15.20 3.05
C LEU A 382 -1.99 15.10 2.95
N THR A 383 -2.68 15.18 4.09
CA THR A 383 -4.14 15.13 4.19
C THR A 383 -4.58 16.30 5.05
N PHE A 384 -5.64 16.99 4.63
CA PHE A 384 -6.25 18.08 5.39
C PHE A 384 -7.77 18.02 5.23
N GLU A 385 -8.43 17.32 6.16
CA GLU A 385 -9.88 17.21 6.29
C GLU A 385 -10.34 18.07 7.47
N PRO A 386 -10.89 19.28 7.24
CA PRO A 386 -11.34 20.17 8.29
C PRO A 386 -12.18 19.48 9.36
N LEU A 387 -11.89 19.80 10.63
CA LEU A 387 -12.57 19.27 11.82
C LEU A 387 -12.44 17.75 12.03
N LYS A 388 -11.64 17.04 11.22
CA LYS A 388 -11.60 15.58 11.24
C LYS A 388 -10.19 15.01 11.25
N ARG A 389 -9.32 15.39 10.31
CA ARG A 389 -8.02 14.72 10.14
C ARG A 389 -6.96 15.60 9.49
N MET A 390 -5.74 15.52 10.00
CA MET A 390 -4.55 16.07 9.35
C MET A 390 -3.40 15.05 9.40
N ASP A 391 -2.84 14.75 8.23
CA ASP A 391 -1.65 13.90 8.11
C ASP A 391 -0.47 14.74 7.60
N TYR A 392 0.74 14.43 8.07
CA TYR A 392 1.94 15.10 7.61
C TYR A 392 3.15 14.15 7.58
N ARG A 393 4.14 14.48 6.76
CA ARG A 393 5.43 13.77 6.70
C ARG A 393 6.60 14.68 6.97
N LEU A 394 7.68 14.09 7.47
CA LEU A 394 8.97 14.77 7.50
C LEU A 394 9.61 14.75 6.11
N ILE A 395 9.98 15.92 5.61
CA ILE A 395 10.84 16.10 4.43
C ILE A 395 12.32 15.98 4.84
N SER A 396 12.73 16.71 5.88
CA SER A 396 14.14 16.75 6.30
C SER A 396 14.33 17.22 7.75
N GLY A 397 15.53 17.02 8.29
CA GLY A 397 15.96 17.69 9.53
C GLY A 397 16.04 16.84 10.79
N ALA A 398 15.43 15.65 10.81
CA ALA A 398 15.55 14.71 11.92
C ALA A 398 16.22 13.39 11.49
N PRO A 399 16.94 12.70 12.40
CA PRO A 399 17.64 11.44 12.12
C PRO A 399 16.69 10.23 12.05
N VAL A 400 15.54 10.41 11.40
CA VAL A 400 14.49 9.41 11.20
C VAL A 400 14.22 9.23 9.71
N LYS A 401 13.68 8.07 9.35
CA LYS A 401 13.14 7.71 8.06
C LYS A 401 11.65 7.43 8.23
N TYR A 402 10.90 7.62 7.14
CA TYR A 402 9.48 7.24 7.08
C TYR A 402 8.63 7.91 8.19
N HIS A 403 9.02 9.12 8.61
CA HIS A 403 8.28 9.83 9.64
C HIS A 403 6.94 10.32 9.09
N PHE A 404 5.88 9.88 9.73
CA PHE A 404 4.50 10.16 9.39
C PHE A 404 3.74 10.46 10.67
N GLY A 405 3.14 11.65 10.76
CA GLY A 405 2.26 12.00 11.86
C GLY A 405 0.82 12.10 11.37
N ARG A 406 -0.11 11.60 12.18
CA ARG A 406 -1.56 11.65 11.95
C ARG A 406 -2.23 12.21 13.19
N ILE A 407 -3.12 13.17 12.95
CA ILE A 407 -3.99 13.76 13.97
C ILE A 407 -5.42 13.53 13.52
N GLU A 408 -6.22 12.85 14.34
CA GLU A 408 -7.64 12.59 14.11
C GLU A 408 -8.48 13.17 15.25
N LEU A 409 -9.63 13.72 14.90
CA LEU A 409 -10.63 14.26 15.82
C LEU A 409 -11.93 13.47 15.66
N SER A 410 -12.53 13.10 16.79
CA SER A 410 -13.87 12.51 16.80
C SER A 410 -14.67 13.02 17.99
N GLN A 411 -15.97 13.24 17.79
CA GLN A 411 -16.87 13.63 18.89
C GLN A 411 -17.30 12.39 19.68
N SER A 412 -17.22 12.51 21.01
CA SER A 412 -17.76 11.56 21.98
C SER A 412 -19.27 11.80 22.15
N ALA A 413 -19.98 10.77 22.63
CA ALA A 413 -21.42 10.82 22.86
C ALA A 413 -21.86 11.91 23.87
N ASP A 414 -20.94 12.37 24.72
CA ASP A 414 -21.15 13.43 25.70
C ASP A 414 -20.75 14.83 25.19
N GLY A 415 -20.44 14.96 23.90
CA GLY A 415 -20.10 16.22 23.25
C GLY A 415 -18.64 16.65 23.37
N ARG A 416 -17.80 15.91 24.11
CA ARG A 416 -16.35 16.15 24.18
C ARG A 416 -15.65 15.64 22.93
N VAL A 417 -14.42 16.08 22.69
CA VAL A 417 -13.65 15.71 21.48
C VAL A 417 -12.48 14.83 21.84
N TRP A 418 -12.42 13.64 21.24
CA TRP A 418 -11.22 12.81 21.22
C TRP A 418 -10.22 13.39 20.23
N LEU A 419 -9.00 13.63 20.71
CA LEU A 419 -7.84 13.98 19.90
C LEU A 419 -6.86 12.82 19.93
N ASP A 420 -6.73 12.17 18.78
CA ASP A 420 -5.83 11.04 18.55
C ASP A 420 -4.62 11.51 17.76
N TYR A 421 -3.44 11.52 18.40
CA TYR A 421 -2.19 11.86 17.71
C TYR A 421 -1.27 10.64 17.69
N SER A 422 -0.98 10.15 16.48
CA SER A 422 0.02 9.12 16.25
C SER A 422 1.20 9.63 15.40
N ILE A 423 2.40 9.17 15.73
CA ILE A 423 3.61 9.38 14.93
C ILE A 423 4.31 8.05 14.71
N ARG A 424 4.52 7.69 13.45
CA ARG A 424 5.26 6.51 13.00
C ARG A 424 6.60 6.94 12.43
N PHE A 425 7.67 6.24 12.78
CA PHE A 425 8.99 6.48 12.17
C PHE A 425 9.95 5.30 12.37
N ALA A 426 11.01 5.29 11.55
CA ALA A 426 12.18 4.42 11.74
C ALA A 426 13.42 5.27 12.03
N ALA A 427 14.26 4.83 12.94
CA ALA A 427 15.54 5.47 13.20
C ALA A 427 16.46 5.32 11.98
N ARG A 428 17.17 6.39 11.63
CA ARG A 428 18.20 6.32 10.58
C ARG A 428 19.46 5.60 11.07
N ILE A 429 19.75 5.69 12.38
CA ILE A 429 20.93 5.11 13.01
C ILE A 429 20.53 3.80 13.72
N PRO A 430 21.12 2.64 13.36
CA PRO A 430 20.85 1.37 14.04
C PRO A 430 21.02 1.47 15.56
N GLY A 431 20.10 0.87 16.32
CA GLY A 431 20.13 0.87 17.79
C GLY A 431 19.57 2.14 18.46
N SER A 432 19.33 3.23 17.73
CA SER A 432 18.80 4.48 18.32
C SER A 432 17.26 4.57 18.41
N GLN A 433 16.54 3.55 17.94
CA GLN A 433 15.07 3.52 17.85
C GLN A 433 14.38 3.82 19.19
N TRP A 434 14.77 3.13 20.26
CA TRP A 434 14.14 3.25 21.58
C TRP A 434 14.27 4.66 22.16
N PHE A 435 15.43 5.29 21.95
CA PHE A 435 15.72 6.63 22.45
C PHE A 435 14.89 7.67 21.70
N LEU A 436 14.83 7.56 20.37
CA LEU A 436 13.97 8.42 19.56
C LEU A 436 12.49 8.23 19.92
N ARG A 437 12.05 7.01 20.26
CA ARG A 437 10.69 6.74 20.76
C ARG A 437 10.36 7.49 22.02
N MET A 438 11.24 7.38 23.02
CA MET A 438 11.09 8.10 24.28
C MET A 438 11.07 9.62 24.06
N LEU A 439 11.97 10.14 23.23
CA LEU A 439 12.06 11.57 22.95
C LEU A 439 10.83 12.11 22.22
N ILE A 440 10.47 11.51 21.07
CA ILE A 440 9.34 11.95 20.26
C ILE A 440 8.05 11.78 21.05
N GLY A 441 7.87 10.64 21.73
CA GLY A 441 6.66 10.40 22.52
C GLY A 441 6.51 11.33 23.72
N GLY A 442 7.60 11.61 24.43
CA GLY A 442 7.58 12.59 25.53
C GLY A 442 7.35 14.03 25.06
N ARG A 443 7.77 14.39 23.85
CA ARG A 443 7.47 15.70 23.23
C ARG A 443 5.99 15.76 22.81
N MET A 444 5.50 14.71 22.14
CA MET A 444 4.12 14.58 21.68
C MET A 444 3.11 14.65 22.82
N ARG A 445 3.27 13.80 23.84
CA ARG A 445 2.40 13.79 25.03
C ARG A 445 2.31 15.16 25.69
N ARG A 446 3.46 15.80 25.98
CA ARG A 446 3.48 17.14 26.59
C ARG A 446 2.78 18.18 25.72
N GLY A 447 2.99 18.12 24.41
CA GLY A 447 2.35 19.05 23.48
C GLY A 447 0.84 18.91 23.45
N VAL A 448 0.34 17.68 23.34
CA VAL A 448 -1.09 17.39 23.30
C VAL A 448 -1.80 17.74 24.62
N GLU A 449 -1.19 17.40 25.77
CA GLU A 449 -1.74 17.80 27.07
C GLU A 449 -1.79 19.33 27.24
N ARG A 450 -0.77 20.04 26.75
CA ARG A 450 -0.75 21.50 26.78
C ARG A 450 -1.82 22.09 25.87
N LEU A 451 -1.99 21.56 24.66
CA LEU A 451 -3.06 21.95 23.74
C LEU A 451 -4.44 21.78 24.39
N LYS A 452 -4.69 20.61 25.01
CA LYS A 452 -5.91 20.34 25.77
C LYS A 452 -6.18 21.44 26.80
N VAL A 453 -5.21 21.74 27.66
CA VAL A 453 -5.36 22.75 28.72
C VAL A 453 -5.69 24.13 28.14
N ILE A 454 -5.00 24.53 27.06
CA ILE A 454 -5.25 25.83 26.41
C ILE A 454 -6.67 25.89 25.85
N CYS A 455 -7.13 24.87 25.13
CA CYS A 455 -8.46 24.83 24.55
C CYS A 455 -9.56 24.85 25.61
N GLU A 456 -9.43 24.05 26.68
CA GLU A 456 -10.41 24.01 27.78
C GLU A 456 -10.45 25.32 28.58
N GLN A 457 -9.32 26.02 28.72
CA GLN A 457 -9.27 27.33 29.37
C GLN A 457 -9.96 28.39 28.52
N GLN A 458 -9.68 28.42 27.21
CA GLN A 458 -10.29 29.36 26.29
C GLN A 458 -11.81 29.13 26.17
N ALA A 459 -12.26 27.87 26.07
CA ALA A 459 -13.69 27.55 26.07
C ALA A 459 -14.41 28.04 27.34
N ARG A 460 -13.81 27.84 28.52
CA ARG A 460 -14.35 28.34 29.80
C ARG A 460 -14.40 29.86 29.88
N GLN A 461 -13.41 30.56 29.33
CA GLN A 461 -13.40 32.03 29.29
C GLN A 461 -14.50 32.58 28.38
N SER A 462 -14.69 31.99 27.19
CA SER A 462 -15.76 32.36 26.27
C SER A 462 -17.15 32.15 26.86
N GLN A 463 -17.37 31.05 27.60
CA GLN A 463 -18.62 30.80 28.30
C GLN A 463 -18.90 31.83 29.41
N LYS A 464 -17.89 32.18 30.20
CA LYS A 464 -18.01 33.22 31.24
C LYS A 464 -18.32 34.60 30.66
N CYS A 465 -17.68 34.97 29.55
CA CYS A 465 -17.90 36.27 28.91
C CYS A 465 -19.32 36.37 28.31
N GLY A 466 -19.84 35.30 27.71
CA GLY A 466 -21.21 35.24 27.19
C GLY A 466 -22.30 35.31 28.26
N GLN A 467 -22.05 34.76 29.46
CA GLN A 467 -22.98 34.86 30.60
C GLN A 467 -23.04 36.27 31.20
N VAL A 468 -21.96 37.05 31.13
CA VAL A 468 -21.91 38.43 31.64
C VAL A 468 -22.58 39.43 30.69
N GLN A 469 -22.74 39.09 29.40
CA GLN A 469 -23.45 39.93 28.42
C GLN A 469 -24.95 39.64 28.33
N THR A 470 -25.43 38.58 28.98
CA THR A 470 -26.84 38.15 28.98
C THR A 470 -27.54 38.31 30.33
N ALA A 471 -26.80 38.70 31.37
CA ALA A 471 -27.29 39.18 32.66
C ALA A 471 -27.26 40.71 32.67
#